data_AF-A0A5C5UTU5-F1
#
_entry.id   AF-A0A5C5UTU5-F1
#
_cell.length_a   1.000
_cell.length_b   1.000
_cell.length_c   1.000
_cell.angle_alpha   90.00
_cell.angle_beta   90.00
_cell.angle_gamma   90.00
#
_symmetry.space_group_name_H-M   'P 1'
#
loop_
_entity.id
_entity.type
_entity.pdbx_description
1 polymer ?
#
loop_
_entity_poly.entity_id
_entity_poly.type
_entity_poly.pdbx_seq_one_letter_code
_entity_poly.pdbx_strand_id
1 'polypeptide(L)'
;MTDVFLQRALEESGLPLTFAQGKFEYQWEGRLTESEQIRALAQASGFHAQHCAPVIYVQSDRVFGHWYFPAAGEMTEGQARAAVDTLGRGIPAFLRGLGEHAVDRGLEWEADAPEVTYGRVADWFAQRGVSELPQDEETGALCLAMDGTPVDIQVGETFSVQVSAVVPDGDPASVLHYCNHLNSSGRPAICGVRNGEQWWAISRYSAEARAGLSDAQLDQAIREGVTGAGAQVRDLLRLHRG
;
A
#
# COMPACT_ATOMS: atom_id res chain seq x y z
N MET A 1 -8.49 -22.88 -6.82
CA MET A 1 -7.43 -23.64 -6.09
C MET A 1 -6.63 -22.77 -5.13
N THR A 2 -7.01 -21.50 -4.93
CA THR A 2 -6.35 -20.46 -4.11
C THR A 2 -6.44 -20.66 -2.60
N ASP A 3 -7.48 -21.33 -2.09
CA ASP A 3 -7.80 -21.27 -0.66
C ASP A 3 -6.93 -22.18 0.22
N VAL A 4 -6.46 -23.32 -0.29
CA VAL A 4 -5.78 -24.34 0.54
C VAL A 4 -4.38 -23.90 0.96
N PHE A 5 -3.57 -23.39 0.04
CA PHE A 5 -2.21 -22.94 0.36
C PHE A 5 -2.20 -21.61 1.12
N LEU A 6 -3.15 -20.72 0.82
CA LEU A 6 -3.35 -19.47 1.57
C LEU A 6 -3.71 -19.77 3.02
N GLN A 7 -4.69 -20.64 3.24
CA GLN A 7 -5.08 -21.07 4.59
C GLN A 7 -3.89 -21.69 5.32
N ARG A 8 -3.11 -22.55 4.65
CA ARG A 8 -1.90 -23.12 5.22
C ARG A 8 -0.85 -22.07 5.58
N ALA A 9 -0.58 -21.09 4.72
CA ALA A 9 0.37 -20.01 5.02
C ALA A 9 -0.09 -19.16 6.22
N LEU A 10 -1.39 -18.84 6.29
CA LEU A 10 -1.99 -18.15 7.43
C LEU A 10 -1.83 -18.95 8.72
N GLU A 11 -2.15 -20.25 8.70
CA GLU A 11 -1.98 -21.17 9.84
C GLU A 11 -0.52 -21.27 10.28
N GLU A 12 0.42 -21.45 9.33
CA GLU A 12 1.87 -21.56 9.60
C GLU A 12 2.44 -20.28 10.22
N SER A 13 1.93 -19.09 9.84
CA SER A 13 2.39 -17.82 10.41
C SER A 13 1.92 -17.59 11.85
N GLY A 14 0.79 -18.19 12.23
CA GLY A 14 0.10 -17.92 13.48
C GLY A 14 -0.24 -16.44 13.71
N LEU A 15 -0.31 -15.63 12.65
CA LEU A 15 -0.77 -14.25 12.70
C LEU A 15 -2.31 -14.20 12.60
N PRO A 16 -2.99 -13.26 13.29
CA PRO A 16 -4.44 -13.10 13.20
C PRO A 16 -4.79 -12.30 11.92
N LEU A 17 -4.48 -12.90 10.78
CA LEU A 17 -4.73 -12.36 9.45
C LEU A 17 -5.96 -13.00 8.82
N THR A 18 -6.70 -12.20 8.05
CA THR A 18 -7.73 -12.69 7.16
C THR A 18 -7.43 -12.27 5.73
N PHE A 19 -7.92 -13.02 4.75
CA PHE A 19 -7.82 -12.65 3.34
C PHE A 19 -9.22 -12.45 2.76
N ALA A 20 -9.50 -11.23 2.30
CA ALA A 20 -10.78 -10.86 1.74
C ALA A 20 -10.57 -9.91 0.55
N GLN A 21 -11.34 -10.11 -0.52
CA GLN A 21 -11.36 -9.21 -1.68
C GLN A 21 -9.97 -8.93 -2.30
N GLY A 22 -9.09 -9.95 -2.33
CA GLY A 22 -7.73 -9.79 -2.88
C GLY A 22 -6.75 -9.07 -1.95
N LYS A 23 -7.08 -8.99 -0.65
CA LYS A 23 -6.30 -8.27 0.35
C LYS A 23 -6.09 -9.08 1.60
N PHE A 24 -4.95 -8.88 2.24
CA PHE A 24 -4.77 -9.29 3.63
C PHE A 24 -5.19 -8.16 4.56
N GLU A 25 -5.97 -8.54 5.56
CA GLU A 25 -6.48 -7.65 6.59
C GLU A 25 -5.97 -8.14 7.95
N TYR A 26 -5.24 -7.25 8.63
CA TYR A 26 -4.90 -7.38 10.04
C TYR A 26 -5.77 -6.43 10.85
N GLN A 27 -6.52 -6.98 11.81
CA GLN A 27 -7.29 -6.20 12.77
C GLN A 27 -6.56 -6.19 14.11
N TRP A 28 -6.11 -5.01 14.53
CA TRP A 28 -5.63 -4.82 15.90
C TRP A 28 -6.79 -4.46 16.83
N GLU A 29 -6.91 -5.18 17.94
CA GLU A 29 -7.89 -4.91 18.99
C GLU A 29 -7.23 -4.15 20.14
N GLY A 30 -7.50 -2.86 20.23
CA GLY A 30 -7.07 -2.00 21.33
C GLY A 30 -7.66 -0.60 21.19
N ARG A 31 -7.58 0.21 22.26
CA ARG A 31 -8.00 1.61 22.18
C ARG A 31 -6.79 2.47 21.93
N LEU A 32 -6.80 3.19 20.81
CA LEU A 32 -5.86 4.30 20.61
C LEU A 32 -6.50 5.59 21.12
N THR A 33 -5.79 6.30 21.98
CA THR A 33 -6.06 7.72 22.21
C THR A 33 -5.88 8.50 20.90
N GLU A 34 -6.50 9.67 20.77
CA GLU A 34 -6.38 10.53 19.57
C GLU A 34 -4.90 10.83 19.22
N SER A 35 -4.07 11.08 20.24
CA SER A 35 -2.62 11.28 20.08
C SER A 35 -1.88 10.03 19.59
N GLU A 36 -2.30 8.83 20.01
CA GLU A 36 -1.74 7.56 19.53
C GLU A 36 -2.24 7.22 18.13
N GLN A 37 -3.49 7.56 17.78
CA GLN A 37 -4.00 7.46 16.41
C GLN A 37 -3.19 8.33 15.46
N ILE A 38 -2.97 9.59 15.82
CA ILE A 38 -2.17 10.53 15.02
C ILE A 38 -0.73 10.04 14.91
N ARG A 39 -0.13 9.53 15.99
CA ARG A 39 1.24 9.01 15.96
C ARG A 39 1.36 7.71 15.17
N ALA A 40 0.41 6.80 15.31
CA ALA A 40 0.34 5.53 14.57
C ALA A 40 0.11 5.78 13.08
N LEU A 41 -0.80 6.71 12.74
CA LEU A 41 -1.01 7.16 11.37
C LEU A 41 0.23 7.86 10.83
N ALA A 42 0.86 8.77 11.59
CA ALA A 42 2.07 9.48 11.18
C ALA A 42 3.30 8.57 11.06
N GLN A 43 3.42 7.51 11.86
CA GLN A 43 4.46 6.50 11.71
C GLN A 43 4.15 5.53 10.57
N ALA A 44 2.91 5.06 10.43
CA ALA A 44 2.52 4.26 9.28
C ALA A 44 2.68 5.03 7.95
N SER A 45 2.37 6.33 7.94
CA SER A 45 2.47 7.19 6.77
C SER A 45 3.87 7.78 6.56
N GLY A 46 4.62 8.03 7.64
CA GLY A 46 5.90 8.74 7.63
C GLY A 46 7.13 7.85 7.81
N PHE A 47 7.02 6.68 8.45
CA PHE A 47 8.14 5.75 8.66
C PHE A 47 8.33 4.77 7.49
N HIS A 48 7.47 4.80 6.47
CA HIS A 48 7.58 3.90 5.32
C HIS A 48 7.28 4.52 3.97
N ALA A 49 7.23 5.85 3.86
CA ALA A 49 7.22 6.50 2.55
C ALA A 49 8.38 6.03 1.65
N GLN A 50 9.50 5.60 2.25
CA GLN A 50 10.69 5.12 1.54
C GLN A 50 10.76 3.61 1.30
N HIS A 51 10.00 2.77 2.04
CA HIS A 51 10.10 1.30 1.91
C HIS A 51 8.75 0.61 2.16
N CYS A 52 8.11 0.15 1.07
CA CYS A 52 7.33 -1.10 0.98
C CYS A 52 6.24 -1.42 2.02
N ALA A 53 5.80 -0.47 2.84
CA ALA A 53 4.87 -0.81 3.92
C ALA A 53 3.42 -0.90 3.49
N PRO A 54 2.63 -1.61 4.32
CA PRO A 54 1.19 -1.50 4.29
C PRO A 54 0.72 -0.08 4.44
N VAL A 55 -0.41 0.22 3.78
CA VAL A 55 -1.19 1.36 4.24
C VAL A 55 -1.99 0.91 5.45
N ILE A 56 -1.63 1.49 6.59
CA ILE A 56 -2.37 1.32 7.83
C ILE A 56 -3.30 2.51 7.98
N TYR A 57 -4.58 2.24 8.18
CA TYR A 57 -5.57 3.26 8.47
C TYR A 57 -6.37 2.87 9.72
N VAL A 58 -6.95 3.89 10.35
CA VAL A 58 -7.76 3.73 11.55
C VAL A 58 -9.22 3.91 11.16
N GLN A 59 -10.07 2.97 11.55
CA GLN A 59 -11.52 3.11 11.42
C GLN A 59 -12.14 2.90 12.80
N SER A 60 -12.69 3.98 13.36
CA SER A 60 -13.20 4.03 14.73
C SER A 60 -12.12 3.70 15.77
N ASP A 61 -12.31 2.66 16.57
CA ASP A 61 -11.37 2.16 17.58
C ASP A 61 -10.49 1.02 17.06
N ARG A 62 -10.44 0.79 15.74
CA ARG A 62 -9.69 -0.31 15.12
C ARG A 62 -8.65 0.20 14.14
N VAL A 63 -7.54 -0.53 14.07
CA VAL A 63 -6.48 -0.29 13.09
C VAL A 63 -6.48 -1.43 12.08
N PHE A 64 -6.41 -1.06 10.79
CA PHE A 64 -6.43 -1.96 9.66
C PHE A 64 -5.14 -1.78 8.86
N GLY A 65 -4.42 -2.88 8.61
CA GLY A 65 -3.35 -2.92 7.62
C GLY A 65 -3.85 -3.54 6.31
N HIS A 66 -3.65 -2.85 5.18
CA HIS A 66 -4.00 -3.37 3.86
C HIS A 66 -2.75 -3.71 3.02
N TRP A 67 -2.73 -4.92 2.47
CA TRP A 67 -1.80 -5.37 1.42
C TRP A 67 -2.58 -5.94 0.24
N TYR A 68 -2.17 -5.59 -0.98
CA TYR A 68 -2.86 -5.98 -2.19
C TYR A 68 -2.17 -7.15 -2.90
N PHE A 69 -2.98 -8.02 -3.49
CA PHE A 69 -2.56 -8.98 -4.49
C PHE A 69 -3.25 -8.63 -5.80
N PRO A 70 -2.50 -8.36 -6.88
CA PRO A 70 -3.13 -8.16 -8.17
C PRO A 70 -3.86 -9.45 -8.57
N ALA A 71 -5.20 -9.38 -8.60
CA ALA A 71 -6.07 -10.54 -8.83
C ALA A 71 -6.06 -11.04 -10.29
N ALA A 72 -5.29 -10.42 -11.17
CA ALA A 72 -5.15 -10.86 -12.54
C ALA A 72 -4.29 -12.14 -12.61
N GLY A 73 -4.95 -13.29 -12.65
CA GLY A 73 -4.30 -14.60 -12.68
C GLY A 73 -4.55 -15.41 -11.40
N GLU A 74 -3.97 -16.60 -11.33
CA GLU A 74 -3.99 -17.41 -10.10
C GLU A 74 -2.83 -16.98 -9.18
N MET A 75 -3.13 -16.72 -7.90
CA MET A 75 -2.10 -16.52 -6.89
C MET A 75 -1.30 -17.81 -6.71
N THR A 76 0.02 -17.73 -6.71
CA THR A 76 0.88 -18.90 -6.49
C THR A 76 1.12 -19.14 -5.00
N GLU A 77 1.66 -20.32 -4.65
CA GLU A 77 2.01 -20.62 -3.25
C GLU A 77 3.14 -19.71 -2.74
N GLY A 78 4.19 -19.48 -3.53
CA GLY A 78 5.26 -18.55 -3.21
C GLY A 78 4.75 -17.12 -3.01
N GLN A 79 3.77 -16.67 -3.81
CA GLN A 79 3.13 -15.36 -3.61
C GLN A 79 2.36 -15.26 -2.30
N ALA A 80 1.59 -16.30 -1.92
CA ALA A 80 0.91 -16.31 -0.63
C ALA A 80 1.90 -16.37 0.55
N ARG A 81 2.99 -17.12 0.43
CA ARG A 81 4.04 -17.17 1.46
C ARG A 81 4.80 -15.85 1.58
N ALA A 82 5.13 -15.21 0.45
CA ALA A 82 5.72 -13.89 0.40
C ALA A 82 4.84 -12.85 1.10
N ALA A 83 3.53 -12.89 0.82
CA ALA A 83 2.54 -12.04 1.47
C ALA A 83 2.61 -12.13 2.98
N VAL A 84 2.53 -13.36 3.48
CA VAL A 84 2.45 -13.66 4.89
C VAL A 84 3.78 -13.39 5.59
N ASP A 85 4.91 -13.63 4.92
CA ASP A 85 6.25 -13.24 5.39
C ASP A 85 6.38 -11.72 5.55
N THR A 86 5.98 -10.96 4.53
CA THR A 86 5.98 -9.48 4.57
C THR A 86 5.06 -8.96 5.68
N LEU A 87 3.89 -9.56 5.87
CA LEU A 87 2.99 -9.26 6.99
C LEU A 87 3.60 -9.63 8.35
N GLY A 88 4.26 -10.78 8.41
CA GLY A 88 5.04 -11.30 9.54
C GLY A 88 6.18 -10.41 9.99
N ARG A 89 6.63 -9.50 9.11
CA ARG A 89 7.64 -8.47 9.41
C ARG A 89 7.01 -7.09 9.64
N GLY A 90 5.99 -6.73 8.87
CA GLY A 90 5.31 -5.43 8.92
C GLY A 90 4.45 -5.23 10.17
N ILE A 91 3.67 -6.23 10.58
CA ILE A 91 2.82 -6.14 11.78
C ILE A 91 3.68 -5.94 13.04
N PRO A 92 4.76 -6.71 13.28
CA PRO A 92 5.64 -6.44 14.41
C PRO A 92 6.29 -5.06 14.39
N ALA A 93 6.69 -4.56 13.21
CA ALA A 93 7.22 -3.20 13.09
C ALA A 93 6.18 -2.13 13.51
N PHE A 94 4.94 -2.29 13.06
CA PHE A 94 3.82 -1.45 13.48
C PHE A 94 3.59 -1.51 15.00
N LEU A 95 3.49 -2.71 15.58
CA LEU A 95 3.29 -2.90 17.01
C LEU A 95 4.43 -2.28 17.84
N ARG A 96 5.68 -2.42 17.41
CA ARG A 96 6.82 -1.75 18.05
C ARG A 96 6.71 -0.23 18.00
N GLY A 97 6.17 0.34 16.92
CA GLY A 97 5.85 1.77 16.83
C GLY A 97 4.85 2.24 17.90
N LEU A 98 3.91 1.36 18.28
CA LEU A 98 2.97 1.58 19.38
C LEU A 98 3.58 1.34 20.77
N GLY A 99 4.84 0.90 20.86
CA GLY A 99 5.49 0.52 22.12
C GLY A 99 5.15 -0.91 22.58
N GLU A 100 4.48 -1.70 21.75
CA GLU A 100 4.15 -3.10 22.03
C GLU A 100 5.34 -4.02 21.71
N HIS A 101 5.49 -5.10 22.47
CA HIS A 101 6.49 -6.13 22.18
C HIS A 101 5.97 -7.07 21.08
N ALA A 102 6.70 -7.15 19.97
CA ALA A 102 6.35 -8.05 18.86
C ALA A 102 7.57 -8.77 18.29
N VAL A 103 7.36 -10.04 17.94
CA VAL A 103 8.38 -10.95 17.39
C VAL A 103 8.17 -11.09 15.89
N ASP A 104 9.25 -10.97 15.13
CA ASP A 104 9.23 -11.16 13.68
C ASP A 104 8.93 -12.62 13.35
N ARG A 105 8.02 -12.84 12.39
CA ARG A 105 7.62 -14.18 11.94
C ARG A 105 7.87 -14.33 10.47
N GLY A 106 9.13 -14.59 10.14
CA GLY A 106 9.52 -14.82 8.75
C GLY A 106 9.11 -16.20 8.26
N LEU A 107 8.78 -16.30 6.97
CA LEU A 107 8.61 -17.57 6.27
C LEU A 107 9.70 -17.72 5.19
N GLU A 108 10.20 -18.95 5.01
CA GLU A 108 11.08 -19.30 3.88
C GLU A 108 10.24 -19.79 2.70
N TRP A 109 10.60 -19.35 1.48
CA TRP A 109 9.90 -19.69 0.24
C TRP A 109 10.73 -19.30 -0.99
N GLU A 110 10.37 -19.82 -2.17
CA GLU A 110 11.02 -19.55 -3.45
C GLU A 110 10.10 -18.76 -4.40
N ALA A 111 10.68 -17.92 -5.25
CA ALA A 111 9.92 -17.13 -6.22
C ALA A 111 9.37 -18.00 -7.34
N ASP A 112 8.10 -17.78 -7.69
CA ASP A 112 7.38 -18.58 -8.68
C ASP A 112 7.14 -17.82 -9.99
N ALA A 113 7.47 -16.54 -10.05
CA ALA A 113 7.27 -15.66 -11.19
C ALA A 113 8.49 -14.76 -11.46
N PRO A 114 8.59 -14.14 -12.65
CA PRO A 114 9.68 -13.22 -12.94
C PRO A 114 9.69 -12.03 -11.98
N GLU A 115 10.88 -11.67 -11.53
CA GLU A 115 11.13 -10.50 -10.68
C GLU A 115 10.58 -9.23 -11.32
N VAL A 116 10.00 -8.34 -10.50
CA VAL A 116 9.58 -7.01 -10.95
C VAL A 116 10.81 -6.11 -10.96
N THR A 117 11.12 -5.53 -12.11
CA THR A 117 12.28 -4.62 -12.28
C THR A 117 11.83 -3.29 -12.87
N TYR A 118 12.61 -2.22 -12.65
CA TYR A 118 12.36 -0.93 -13.30
C TYR A 118 12.28 -1.05 -14.83
N GLY A 119 13.09 -1.92 -15.44
CA GLY A 119 13.03 -2.21 -16.88
C GLY A 119 11.69 -2.76 -17.33
N ARG A 120 11.14 -3.76 -16.61
CA ARG A 120 9.82 -4.33 -16.92
C ARG A 120 8.69 -3.30 -16.77
N VAL A 121 8.77 -2.44 -15.77
CA VAL A 121 7.80 -1.35 -15.58
C VAL A 121 7.93 -0.33 -16.72
N ALA A 122 9.15 0.07 -17.09
CA ALA A 122 9.39 0.99 -18.19
C ALA A 122 8.88 0.44 -19.54
N ASP A 123 9.13 -0.84 -19.82
CA ASP A 123 8.64 -1.53 -21.03
C ASP A 123 7.10 -1.51 -21.09
N TRP A 124 6.44 -1.73 -19.96
CA TRP A 124 4.97 -1.68 -19.87
C TRP A 124 4.42 -0.31 -20.28
N PHE A 125 5.06 0.77 -19.85
CA PHE A 125 4.69 2.14 -20.20
C PHE A 125 5.07 2.50 -21.65
N ALA A 126 6.23 2.04 -22.12
CA ALA A 126 6.68 2.23 -23.51
C ALA A 126 5.70 1.60 -24.51
N GLN A 127 5.18 0.41 -24.22
CA GLN A 127 4.11 -0.24 -25.01
C GLN A 127 2.83 0.60 -25.12
N ARG A 128 2.63 1.58 -24.23
CA ARG A 128 1.48 2.48 -24.19
C ARG A 128 1.82 3.90 -24.65
N GLY A 129 2.99 4.10 -25.25
CA GLY A 129 3.40 5.37 -25.86
C GLY A 129 4.04 6.37 -24.89
N VAL A 130 4.37 5.96 -23.66
CA VAL A 130 5.17 6.80 -22.75
C VAL A 130 6.65 6.58 -23.10
N SER A 131 7.26 7.58 -23.73
CA SER A 131 8.62 7.47 -24.28
C SER A 131 9.72 7.62 -23.23
N GLU A 132 9.45 8.35 -22.14
CA GLU A 132 10.41 8.60 -21.08
C GLU A 132 9.73 8.48 -19.71
N LEU A 133 10.40 7.76 -18.81
CA LEU A 133 10.04 7.67 -17.40
C LEU A 133 11.27 8.13 -16.61
N PRO A 134 11.33 9.42 -16.24
CA PRO A 134 12.44 9.90 -15.44
C PRO A 134 12.47 9.18 -14.10
N GLN A 135 13.68 8.84 -13.67
CA GLN A 135 13.91 8.30 -12.34
C GLN A 135 14.44 9.43 -11.45
N ASP A 136 13.82 9.64 -10.31
CA ASP A 136 14.29 10.61 -9.33
C ASP A 136 15.61 10.12 -8.70
N GLU A 137 16.63 10.98 -8.70
CA GLU A 137 17.99 10.60 -8.26
C GLU A 137 18.07 10.35 -6.74
N GLU A 138 17.21 11.02 -5.95
CA GLU A 138 17.22 10.92 -4.49
C GLU A 138 16.49 9.66 -4.01
N THR A 139 15.31 9.41 -4.57
CA THR A 139 14.41 8.32 -4.13
C THR A 139 14.54 7.06 -4.98
N GLY A 140 15.14 7.15 -6.16
CA GLY A 140 15.17 6.07 -7.14
C GLY A 140 13.80 5.71 -7.72
N ALA A 141 12.75 6.47 -7.45
CA ALA A 141 11.42 6.19 -7.97
C ALA A 141 11.30 6.60 -9.44
N LEU A 142 10.50 5.88 -10.23
CA LEU A 142 10.04 6.39 -11.52
C LEU A 142 8.95 7.44 -11.27
N CYS A 143 9.12 8.62 -11.82
CA CYS A 143 8.22 9.74 -11.62
C CYS A 143 7.45 10.04 -12.91
N LEU A 144 6.13 10.12 -12.81
CA LEU A 144 5.26 10.60 -13.88
C LEU A 144 4.14 11.46 -13.32
N ALA A 145 3.33 12.03 -14.21
CA ALA A 145 2.12 12.75 -13.83
C ALA A 145 0.90 12.18 -14.56
N MET A 146 -0.20 12.01 -13.83
CA MET A 146 -1.49 11.67 -14.40
C MET A 146 -2.51 12.76 -14.09
N ASP A 147 -3.06 13.38 -15.13
CA ASP A 147 -3.99 14.51 -15.04
C ASP A 147 -3.45 15.64 -14.13
N GLY A 148 -2.14 15.89 -14.20
CA GLY A 148 -1.45 16.89 -13.37
C GLY A 148 -1.18 16.46 -11.91
N THR A 149 -1.49 15.22 -11.54
CA THR A 149 -1.19 14.67 -10.21
C THR A 149 0.11 13.84 -10.26
N PRO A 150 1.12 14.15 -9.43
CA PRO A 150 2.34 13.36 -9.32
C PRO A 150 2.10 11.91 -8.92
N VAL A 151 2.77 10.99 -9.62
CA VAL A 151 2.74 9.55 -9.37
C VAL A 151 4.19 9.07 -9.29
N ASP A 152 4.54 8.47 -8.16
CA ASP A 152 5.85 7.88 -7.91
C ASP A 152 5.71 6.35 -7.88
N ILE A 153 6.57 5.65 -8.63
CA ILE A 153 6.59 4.19 -8.69
C ILE A 153 7.92 3.68 -8.16
N GLN A 154 7.86 2.83 -7.15
CA GLN A 154 9.01 2.16 -6.56
C GLN A 154 8.95 0.66 -6.84
N VAL A 155 10.13 0.11 -7.16
CA VAL A 155 10.31 -1.32 -7.43
C VAL A 155 11.32 -1.90 -6.44
N GLY A 156 10.96 -3.03 -5.84
CA GLY A 156 11.79 -3.81 -4.91
C GLY A 156 11.07 -5.10 -4.52
N GLU A 157 11.31 -5.60 -3.30
CA GLU A 157 10.55 -6.75 -2.74
C GLU A 157 9.04 -6.47 -2.72
N THR A 158 8.64 -5.21 -2.67
CA THR A 158 7.26 -4.78 -2.89
C THR A 158 7.23 -3.82 -4.07
N PHE A 159 6.26 -4.00 -4.96
CA PHE A 159 5.91 -3.03 -5.98
C PHE A 159 4.98 -1.98 -5.37
N SER A 160 5.35 -0.71 -5.45
CA SER A 160 4.60 0.38 -4.82
C SER A 160 4.32 1.50 -5.81
N VAL A 161 3.09 2.00 -5.80
CA VAL A 161 2.68 3.20 -6.50
C VAL A 161 2.11 4.18 -5.49
N GLN A 162 2.70 5.36 -5.42
CA GLN A 162 2.25 6.46 -4.59
C GLN A 162 1.71 7.57 -5.48
N VAL A 163 0.55 8.10 -5.12
CA VAL A 163 0.00 9.31 -5.73
C VAL A 163 -0.17 10.33 -4.62
N SER A 164 0.35 11.54 -4.83
CA SER A 164 0.31 12.59 -3.82
C SER A 164 -0.17 13.92 -4.41
N ALA A 165 -0.91 14.69 -3.62
CA ALA A 165 -1.34 16.03 -4.01
C ALA A 165 -1.54 16.94 -2.80
N VAL A 166 -1.33 18.24 -2.97
CA VAL A 166 -1.64 19.24 -1.95
C VAL A 166 -3.16 19.40 -1.82
N VAL A 167 -3.66 19.38 -0.59
CA VAL A 167 -5.05 19.70 -0.24
C VAL A 167 -5.16 21.21 0.01
N PRO A 168 -5.97 21.94 -0.78
CA PRO A 168 -6.16 23.38 -0.58
C PRO A 168 -6.88 23.65 0.75
N ASP A 169 -6.34 24.53 1.61
CA ASP A 169 -7.02 25.06 2.81
C ASP A 169 -7.80 24.01 3.63
N GLY A 170 -7.11 22.93 4.01
CA GLY A 170 -7.67 21.79 4.74
C GLY A 170 -7.85 22.02 6.25
N ASP A 171 -9.10 22.04 6.73
CA ASP A 171 -9.38 21.77 8.13
C ASP A 171 -8.98 20.31 8.47
N PRO A 172 -8.13 20.08 9.48
CA PRO A 172 -7.65 18.74 9.83
C PRO A 172 -8.75 17.70 10.02
N ALA A 173 -9.84 18.06 10.72
CA ALA A 173 -10.91 17.13 11.01
C ALA A 173 -11.64 16.72 9.73
N SER A 174 -11.85 17.67 8.81
CA SER A 174 -12.49 17.43 7.52
C SER A 174 -11.63 16.51 6.62
N VAL A 175 -10.33 16.77 6.51
CA VAL A 175 -9.40 15.94 5.72
C VAL A 175 -9.39 14.50 6.25
N LEU A 176 -9.26 14.32 7.57
CA LEU A 176 -9.26 13.00 8.19
C LEU A 176 -10.62 12.30 8.03
N HIS A 177 -11.73 13.02 8.18
CA HIS A 177 -13.07 12.49 7.97
C HIS A 177 -13.25 11.94 6.54
N TYR A 178 -12.85 12.71 5.53
CA TYR A 178 -12.95 12.28 4.13
C TYR A 178 -12.02 11.11 3.80
N CYS A 179 -10.79 11.10 4.32
CA CYS A 179 -9.91 9.93 4.20
C CYS A 179 -10.57 8.67 4.77
N ASN A 180 -11.15 8.76 5.97
CA ASN A 180 -11.83 7.63 6.60
C ASN A 180 -13.04 7.16 5.80
N HIS A 181 -13.83 8.10 5.27
CA HIS A 181 -14.96 7.78 4.40
C HIS A 181 -14.50 7.04 3.13
N LEU A 182 -13.48 7.55 2.44
CA LEU A 182 -12.98 6.97 1.20
C LEU A 182 -12.31 5.61 1.39
N ASN A 183 -11.67 5.38 2.54
CA ASN A 183 -11.03 4.10 2.87
C ASN A 183 -12.02 2.93 3.05
N SER A 184 -13.32 3.21 3.20
CA SER A 184 -14.36 2.17 3.24
C SER A 184 -14.64 1.51 1.88
N SER A 185 -14.10 2.05 0.78
CA SER A 185 -14.50 1.69 -0.59
C SER A 185 -13.76 0.51 -1.22
N GLY A 186 -12.89 -0.19 -0.49
CA GLY A 186 -12.13 -1.32 -1.03
C GLY A 186 -11.09 -0.92 -2.11
N ARG A 187 -10.83 0.37 -2.30
CA ARG A 187 -9.80 0.92 -3.20
C ARG A 187 -8.47 1.11 -2.43
N PRO A 188 -7.35 1.44 -3.12
CA PRO A 188 -6.11 1.83 -2.44
C PRO A 188 -6.38 2.83 -1.33
N ALA A 189 -5.76 2.64 -0.16
CA ALA A 189 -6.07 3.51 0.96
C ALA A 189 -5.45 4.89 0.74
N ILE A 190 -6.08 5.90 1.33
CA ILE A 190 -5.68 7.30 1.30
C ILE A 190 -5.49 7.82 2.73
N CYS A 191 -4.46 8.63 2.91
CA CYS A 191 -4.20 9.35 4.14
C CYS A 191 -4.02 10.85 3.89
N GLY A 192 -4.40 11.63 4.89
CA GLY A 192 -4.08 13.04 4.98
C GLY A 192 -2.84 13.22 5.83
N VAL A 193 -1.81 13.87 5.31
CA VAL A 193 -0.56 14.15 6.02
C VAL A 193 -0.34 15.64 6.08
N ARG A 194 -0.02 16.16 7.27
CA ARG A 194 0.37 17.56 7.43
C ARG A 194 1.89 17.67 7.32
N ASN A 195 2.36 18.40 6.31
CA ASN A 195 3.77 18.73 6.14
C ASN A 195 3.93 20.25 6.26
N GLY A 196 4.45 20.70 7.40
CA GLY A 196 4.49 22.12 7.76
C GLY A 196 3.08 22.72 7.88
N GLU A 197 2.81 23.76 7.10
CA GLU A 197 1.50 24.44 7.06
C GLU A 197 0.54 23.83 6.03
N GLN A 198 1.00 22.88 5.21
CA GLN A 198 0.23 22.32 4.11
C GLN A 198 -0.28 20.91 4.42
N TRP A 199 -1.50 20.64 3.96
CA TRP A 199 -2.05 19.28 3.96
C TRP A 199 -1.78 18.60 2.62
N TRP A 200 -1.47 17.32 2.69
CA TRP A 200 -1.20 16.45 1.56
C TRP A 200 -2.16 15.27 1.61
N ALA A 201 -2.75 14.97 0.46
CA ALA A 201 -3.46 13.73 0.19
C ALA A 201 -2.45 12.75 -0.39
N ILE A 202 -2.30 11.59 0.24
CA ILE A 202 -1.40 10.54 -0.24
C ILE A 202 -2.20 9.26 -0.33
N SER A 203 -2.32 8.70 -1.52
CA SER A 203 -2.84 7.34 -1.70
C SER A 203 -1.73 6.45 -2.21
N ARG A 204 -1.67 5.23 -1.67
CA ARG A 204 -0.64 4.25 -2.03
C ARG A 204 -1.27 2.90 -2.31
N TYR A 205 -0.77 2.28 -3.36
CA TYR A 205 -0.95 0.88 -3.67
C TYR A 205 0.37 0.15 -3.46
N SER A 206 0.32 -0.98 -2.78
CA SER A 206 1.48 -1.84 -2.55
C SER A 206 1.09 -3.28 -2.85
N ALA A 207 1.83 -3.92 -3.76
CA ALA A 207 1.71 -5.33 -4.10
C ALA A 207 2.99 -6.08 -3.75
N GLU A 208 2.84 -7.25 -3.14
CA GLU A 208 3.97 -8.15 -2.85
C GLU A 208 4.60 -8.61 -4.17
N ALA A 209 5.90 -8.34 -4.34
CA ALA A 209 6.61 -8.55 -5.59
C ALA A 209 7.84 -9.46 -5.44
N ARG A 210 8.19 -9.86 -4.21
CA ARG A 210 9.38 -10.67 -3.94
C ARG A 210 9.27 -12.04 -4.60
N ALA A 211 8.06 -12.60 -4.68
CA ALA A 211 7.80 -13.86 -5.40
C ALA A 211 7.69 -13.69 -6.93
N GLY A 212 7.91 -12.47 -7.42
CA GLY A 212 7.68 -12.06 -8.79
C GLY A 212 6.20 -11.82 -9.11
N LEU A 213 5.97 -11.14 -10.23
CA LEU A 213 4.65 -10.93 -10.82
C LEU A 213 4.68 -11.37 -12.28
N SER A 214 3.69 -12.17 -12.69
CA SER A 214 3.42 -12.42 -14.10
C SER A 214 3.05 -11.12 -14.82
N ASP A 215 3.09 -11.10 -16.16
CA ASP A 215 2.79 -9.88 -16.92
C ASP A 215 1.34 -9.40 -16.72
N ALA A 216 0.40 -10.32 -16.55
CA ALA A 216 -0.99 -9.98 -16.23
C ALA A 216 -1.11 -9.37 -14.82
N GLN A 217 -0.40 -9.94 -13.84
CA GLN A 217 -0.35 -9.41 -12.48
C GLN A 217 0.32 -8.04 -12.42
N LEU A 218 1.41 -7.84 -13.16
CA LEU A 218 2.11 -6.56 -13.25
C LEU A 218 1.23 -5.50 -13.94
N ASP A 219 0.53 -5.84 -15.02
CA ASP A 219 -0.43 -4.92 -15.67
C ASP A 219 -1.53 -4.49 -14.71
N GLN A 220 -2.12 -5.43 -13.97
CA GLN A 220 -3.13 -5.14 -12.97
C GLN A 220 -2.57 -4.28 -11.84
N ALA A 221 -1.38 -4.59 -11.32
CA ALA A 221 -0.72 -3.85 -10.26
C ALA A 221 -0.46 -2.38 -10.67
N ILE A 222 0.07 -2.16 -11.88
CA ILE A 222 0.30 -0.81 -12.40
C ILE A 222 -1.04 -0.07 -12.56
N ARG A 223 -2.08 -0.72 -13.12
CA ARG A 223 -3.40 -0.09 -13.30
C ARG A 223 -4.06 0.26 -11.97
N GLU A 224 -4.10 -0.67 -11.02
CA GLU A 224 -4.66 -0.45 -9.68
C GLU A 224 -3.90 0.61 -8.92
N GLY A 225 -2.57 0.59 -9.00
CA GLY A 225 -1.73 1.60 -8.36
C GLY A 225 -1.92 2.97 -8.97
N VAL A 226 -1.72 3.10 -10.27
CA VAL A 226 -1.73 4.40 -10.92
C VAL A 226 -3.15 4.96 -11.01
N THR A 227 -4.13 4.17 -11.46
CA THR A 227 -5.52 4.64 -11.64
C THR A 227 -6.29 4.63 -10.34
N GLY A 228 -6.15 3.58 -9.53
CA GLY A 228 -6.89 3.42 -8.27
C GLY A 228 -6.44 4.41 -7.21
N ALA A 229 -5.14 4.53 -6.95
CA ALA A 229 -4.62 5.51 -5.98
C ALA A 229 -4.83 6.95 -6.50
N GLY A 230 -4.66 7.17 -7.81
CA GLY A 230 -4.97 8.47 -8.41
C GLY A 230 -6.44 8.87 -8.26
N ALA A 231 -7.36 7.92 -8.38
CA ALA A 231 -8.78 8.21 -8.17
C ALA A 231 -9.10 8.57 -6.72
N GLN A 232 -8.47 7.91 -5.75
CA GLN A 232 -8.62 8.21 -4.33
C GLN A 232 -8.20 9.64 -3.99
N VAL A 233 -7.02 10.06 -4.47
CA VAL A 233 -6.53 11.44 -4.28
C VAL A 233 -7.49 12.44 -4.92
N ARG A 234 -7.94 12.18 -6.16
CA ARG A 234 -8.90 13.07 -6.83
C ARG A 234 -10.24 13.15 -6.11
N ASP A 235 -10.76 12.04 -5.60
CA ASP A 235 -12.05 12.01 -4.90
C ASP A 235 -11.96 12.80 -3.58
N LEU A 236 -10.85 12.71 -2.85
CA LEU A 236 -10.62 13.55 -1.67
C LEU A 236 -10.55 15.04 -2.05
N LEU A 237 -9.78 15.39 -3.08
CA LEU A 237 -9.67 16.77 -3.54
C LEU A 237 -11.02 17.35 -4.03
N ARG A 238 -11.91 16.51 -4.57
CA ARG A 238 -13.28 16.91 -4.94
C ARG A 238 -14.14 17.15 -3.71
N LEU A 239 -14.16 16.22 -2.76
CA LEU A 239 -14.92 16.36 -1.50
C LEU A 239 -14.52 17.62 -0.73
N HIS A 240 -13.27 18.04 -0.85
CA HIS A 240 -12.77 19.25 -0.21
C HIS A 240 -13.12 20.55 -0.94
N ARG A 241 -13.53 20.49 -2.21
CA ARG A 241 -13.90 21.68 -3.02
C ARG A 241 -15.40 22.01 -3.00
N GLY A 242 -16.26 21.10 -2.52
CA GLY A 242 -17.72 21.23 -2.51
C GLY A 242 -18.40 20.44 -3.62
#